data_AF-A0A1S4BYV0-F1
#
_entry.id   AF-A0A1S4BYV0-F1
#
_cell.length_a   1.000
_cell.length_b   1.000
_cell.length_c   1.000
_cell.angle_alpha   90.00
_cell.angle_beta   90.00
_cell.angle_gamma   90.00
#
_symmetry.space_group_name_H-M   'P 1'
#
loop_
_entity.id
_entity.type
_entity.pdbx_description
1 polymer ?
#
loop_
_entity_poly.entity_id
_entity_poly.type
_entity_poly.pdbx_seq_one_letter_code
_entity_poly.pdbx_strand_id
1 'polypeptide(L)'
;MESIRSDLRGRIYPEPVDHFDRIPDSVLLLVFNNIGDVKALGRCCLVSKRFNSLVPLVDSVIVRVDCVISDDDSSSPSTSNAVTSAVTSDKSRHPISSLFRLVFSGLLKPFQSISQFISVSSRHAGASASADDVDGDFDHTFVTHHSPTQVLKNFNEIKFLRIELPSGELGIDDGVLLKWRADFGSTLDNCVILGASSVIHSNNSVRTEDEQCRNGWENENNNDNNVGEGNVEMDNGSIPESFYTNGGLKLRVVWTISSLIAASARHYLLQPIIAEHKTLDSLVLTDGDGQGVLCMNREQLEELRVKPLSASLASKRTLVPALNMRLWYAPHLELPNGAVLKGATLVAIRPCEQPPKKEDGNWVAAAFEEPYGTAARMLLKRRTYCLEMNSF
;
A
#
# COMPACT_ATOMS: atom_id res chain seq x y z
N MET A 1 -16.14 -26.76 41.09
CA MET A 1 -15.35 -26.67 42.33
C MET A 1 -14.44 -25.47 42.18
N GLU A 2 -14.92 -24.31 42.62
CA GLU A 2 -14.19 -23.04 42.56
C GLU A 2 -13.08 -23.04 43.61
N SER A 3 -11.87 -22.63 43.21
CA SER A 3 -10.70 -22.57 44.08
C SER A 3 -10.67 -21.21 44.76
N ILE A 4 -11.15 -21.16 46.01
CA ILE A 4 -11.15 -19.95 46.83
C ILE A 4 -9.73 -19.75 47.39
N ARG A 5 -9.04 -18.70 46.93
CA ARG A 5 -7.82 -18.21 47.59
C ARG A 5 -8.20 -17.17 48.64
N SER A 6 -8.17 -17.59 49.92
CA SER A 6 -8.39 -16.71 51.06
C SER A 6 -7.11 -15.94 51.41
N ASP A 7 -7.16 -14.61 51.42
CA ASP A 7 -6.12 -13.77 52.03
C ASP A 7 -6.32 -13.71 53.56
N LEU A 8 -5.23 -13.48 54.30
CA LEU A 8 -5.06 -13.58 55.76
C LEU A 8 -5.95 -12.63 56.60
N ARG A 9 -6.85 -11.87 55.97
CA ARG A 9 -7.83 -10.98 56.64
C ARG A 9 -9.30 -11.34 56.42
N GLY A 10 -9.62 -12.47 55.78
CA GLY A 10 -10.99 -13.01 55.74
C GLY A 10 -12.03 -12.11 55.05
N ARG A 11 -11.60 -11.08 54.31
CA ARG A 11 -12.48 -10.24 53.50
C ARG A 11 -12.70 -10.95 52.18
N ILE A 12 -13.87 -11.57 52.04
CA ILE A 12 -14.35 -12.13 50.77
C ILE A 12 -14.78 -10.95 49.91
N TYR A 13 -13.95 -10.56 48.94
CA TYR A 13 -14.40 -9.73 47.84
C TYR A 13 -15.10 -10.66 46.84
N PRO A 14 -16.31 -10.34 46.34
CA PRO A 14 -16.86 -11.08 45.22
C PRO A 14 -15.85 -11.02 44.08
N GLU A 15 -15.53 -12.17 43.48
CA GLU A 15 -14.69 -12.15 42.27
C GLU A 15 -15.38 -11.23 41.25
N PRO A 16 -14.64 -10.28 40.66
CA PRO A 16 -15.21 -9.44 39.62
C PRO A 16 -15.70 -10.36 38.50
N VAL A 17 -17.02 -10.34 38.26
CA VAL A 17 -17.64 -11.17 37.24
C VAL A 17 -17.11 -10.72 35.89
N ASP A 18 -16.40 -11.60 35.20
CA ASP A 18 -16.04 -11.34 33.81
C ASP A 18 -17.31 -11.42 32.96
N HIS A 19 -17.74 -10.26 32.44
CA HIS A 19 -18.90 -10.19 31.58
C HIS A 19 -18.68 -10.90 30.25
N PHE A 20 -17.44 -11.13 29.81
CA PHE A 20 -17.14 -11.90 28.60
C PHE A 20 -17.55 -13.37 28.74
N ASP A 21 -17.57 -13.94 29.94
CA ASP A 21 -18.02 -15.32 30.17
C ASP A 21 -19.49 -15.54 29.83
N ARG A 22 -20.29 -14.46 29.79
CA ARG A 22 -21.71 -14.51 29.42
C ARG A 22 -21.95 -14.41 27.91
N ILE A 23 -20.95 -13.99 27.15
CA ILE A 23 -21.04 -13.78 25.71
C ILE A 23 -20.79 -15.12 25.02
N PRO A 24 -21.57 -15.56 24.01
CA PRO A 24 -21.27 -16.77 23.24
C PRO A 24 -20.00 -16.64 22.39
N ASP A 25 -19.31 -17.77 22.13
CA ASP A 25 -18.09 -17.80 21.31
C ASP A 25 -18.29 -17.21 19.91
N SER A 26 -19.46 -17.45 19.29
CA SER A 26 -19.80 -16.89 17.98
C SER A 26 -19.78 -15.36 17.95
N VAL A 27 -20.18 -14.73 19.05
CA VAL A 27 -20.16 -13.26 19.18
C VAL A 27 -18.74 -12.76 19.41
N LEU A 28 -17.93 -13.49 20.20
CA LEU A 28 -16.51 -13.16 20.37
C LEU A 28 -15.75 -13.26 19.04
N LEU A 29 -16.02 -14.30 18.24
CA LEU A 29 -15.44 -14.45 16.90
C LEU A 29 -15.83 -13.29 16.00
N LEU A 30 -17.08 -12.84 16.03
CA LEU A 30 -17.51 -11.64 15.30
C LEU A 30 -16.75 -10.40 15.76
N VAL A 31 -16.52 -10.23 17.06
CA VAL A 31 -15.71 -9.12 17.59
C VAL A 31 -14.26 -9.21 17.10
N PHE A 32 -13.64 -10.39 17.16
CA PHE A 32 -12.25 -10.58 16.70
C PHE A 32 -12.12 -10.36 15.18
N ASN A 33 -13.08 -10.80 14.38
CA ASN A 33 -13.14 -10.52 12.94
C ASN A 33 -13.25 -9.02 12.63
N ASN A 34 -13.92 -8.23 13.48
CA ASN A 34 -13.95 -6.77 13.34
C ASN A 34 -12.63 -6.10 13.77
N ILE A 35 -11.87 -6.72 14.67
CA ILE A 35 -10.55 -6.23 15.07
C ILE A 35 -9.57 -6.45 13.91
N GLY A 36 -9.45 -7.69 13.41
CA GLY A 36 -8.67 -8.10 12.23
C GLY A 36 -7.15 -7.91 12.31
N ASP A 37 -6.68 -6.82 12.91
CA ASP A 37 -5.27 -6.47 13.05
C ASP A 37 -4.52 -7.53 13.87
N VAL A 38 -3.50 -8.13 13.26
CA VAL A 38 -2.74 -9.25 13.85
C VAL A 38 -2.09 -8.89 15.19
N LYS A 39 -1.67 -7.64 15.39
CA LYS A 39 -1.06 -7.20 16.66
C LYS A 39 -2.11 -7.06 17.74
N ALA A 40 -3.28 -6.50 17.42
CA ALA A 40 -4.41 -6.40 18.33
C ALA A 40 -4.95 -7.80 18.69
N LEU A 41 -5.10 -8.69 17.72
CA LEU A 41 -5.49 -10.09 17.94
C LEU A 41 -4.46 -10.84 18.80
N GLY A 42 -3.17 -10.61 18.58
CA GLY A 42 -2.11 -11.13 19.44
C GLY A 42 -2.25 -10.68 20.90
N ARG A 43 -2.65 -9.42 21.14
CA ARG A 43 -2.97 -8.94 22.50
C ARG A 43 -4.23 -9.60 23.06
N CYS A 44 -5.26 -9.84 22.24
CA CYS A 44 -6.46 -10.57 22.66
C CYS A 44 -6.12 -11.99 23.15
N CYS A 45 -5.16 -12.66 22.52
CA CYS A 45 -4.67 -13.98 22.96
C CYS A 45 -4.10 -14.00 24.39
N LEU A 46 -3.67 -12.85 24.92
CA LEU A 46 -3.09 -12.75 26.26
C LEU A 46 -4.14 -12.51 27.36
N VAL A 47 -5.39 -12.20 26.99
CA VAL A 47 -6.47 -11.87 27.94
C VAL A 47 -6.94 -13.11 28.70
N SER A 48 -7.22 -14.20 28.00
CA SER A 48 -7.70 -15.44 28.61
C SER A 48 -7.42 -16.65 27.73
N LYS A 49 -7.48 -17.86 28.30
CA LYS A 49 -7.38 -19.11 27.54
C LYS A 49 -8.46 -19.24 26.46
N ARG A 50 -9.67 -18.72 26.77
CA ARG A 50 -10.81 -18.73 25.84
C ARG A 50 -10.55 -17.83 24.63
N PHE A 51 -10.00 -16.64 24.85
CA PHE A 51 -9.62 -15.75 23.76
C PHE A 51 -8.49 -16.37 22.94
N ASN A 52 -7.47 -16.92 23.60
CA ASN A 52 -6.35 -17.61 22.96
C ASN A 52 -6.79 -18.75 22.02
N SER A 53 -7.83 -19.51 22.39
CA SER A 53 -8.37 -20.58 21.52
C SER A 53 -9.25 -20.08 20.38
N LEU A 54 -9.86 -18.90 20.52
CA LEU A 54 -10.80 -18.36 19.53
C LEU A 54 -10.12 -17.49 18.47
N VAL A 55 -9.08 -16.74 18.83
CA VAL A 55 -8.38 -15.85 17.89
C VAL A 55 -7.85 -16.59 16.64
N PRO A 56 -7.28 -17.81 16.72
CA PRO A 56 -6.86 -18.56 15.52
C PRO A 56 -8.01 -18.92 14.54
N LEU A 57 -9.27 -18.81 14.98
CA LEU A 57 -10.46 -19.15 14.19
C LEU A 57 -11.06 -17.94 13.45
N VAL A 58 -10.45 -16.75 13.56
CA VAL A 58 -10.88 -15.61 12.76
C VAL A 58 -10.64 -15.88 11.28
N ASP A 59 -11.54 -15.37 10.45
CA ASP A 59 -11.45 -15.50 8.99
C ASP A 59 -11.07 -14.19 8.31
N SER A 60 -11.06 -13.06 9.03
CA SER A 60 -10.60 -11.76 8.56
C SER A 60 -9.34 -11.31 9.30
N VAL A 61 -8.26 -11.07 8.54
CA VAL A 61 -6.95 -10.70 9.09
C VAL A 61 -6.37 -9.49 8.35
N ILE A 62 -5.83 -8.55 9.13
CA ILE A 62 -5.12 -7.36 8.66
C ILE A 62 -3.67 -7.40 9.15
N VAL A 63 -2.71 -7.36 8.23
CA VAL A 63 -1.28 -7.32 8.52
C VAL A 63 -0.74 -5.95 8.13
N ARG A 64 -0.28 -5.18 9.13
CA ARG A 64 0.40 -3.90 8.93
C ARG A 64 1.91 -4.10 9.01
N VAL A 65 2.61 -3.73 7.95
CA VAL A 65 4.07 -3.86 7.85
C VAL A 65 4.70 -2.52 8.24
N ASP A 66 5.41 -2.45 9.37
CA ASP A 66 5.95 -1.16 9.86
C ASP A 66 7.33 -0.79 9.30
N CYS A 67 8.10 -1.76 8.79
CA CYS A 67 9.41 -1.47 8.20
C CYS A 67 9.79 -2.49 7.11
N VAL A 68 10.47 -2.01 6.09
CA VAL A 68 11.24 -2.84 5.15
C VAL A 68 12.70 -2.70 5.59
N ILE A 69 13.29 -3.75 6.15
CA ILE A 69 14.71 -3.73 6.49
C ILE A 69 15.49 -3.76 5.17
N SER A 70 16.23 -2.68 4.89
CA SER A 70 17.24 -2.67 3.84
C SER A 70 18.54 -3.23 4.43
N ASP A 71 18.98 -4.41 4.02
CA ASP A 71 20.36 -4.84 4.30
C ASP A 71 21.31 -4.00 3.43
N ASP A 72 21.83 -2.90 3.98
CA ASP A 72 23.09 -2.37 3.46
C ASP A 72 24.19 -3.36 3.86
N ASP A 73 24.67 -4.17 2.90
CA ASP A 73 25.86 -5.02 3.06
C ASP A 73 27.11 -4.13 3.23
N SER A 74 27.28 -3.52 4.40
CA SER A 74 28.54 -2.94 4.85
C SER A 74 29.41 -4.02 5.49
N SER A 75 29.82 -5.02 4.71
CA SER A 75 30.93 -5.90 5.09
C SER A 75 31.55 -6.58 3.87
N SER A 76 32.45 -5.87 3.18
CA SER A 76 33.50 -6.52 2.40
C SER A 76 34.85 -6.18 3.04
N PRO A 77 35.63 -7.17 3.51
CA PRO A 77 36.98 -6.91 3.97
C PRO A 77 37.89 -6.63 2.77
N SER A 78 38.71 -5.61 2.95
CA SER A 78 39.78 -5.12 2.09
C SER A 78 40.57 -6.23 1.37
N THR A 79 40.65 -6.14 0.03
CA THR A 79 41.86 -6.53 -0.69
C THR A 79 42.23 -5.46 -1.73
N SER A 80 43.47 -5.00 -1.57
CA SER A 80 44.21 -4.08 -2.41
C SER A 80 44.26 -4.51 -3.89
N ASN A 81 44.13 -3.54 -4.80
CA ASN A 81 45.18 -3.25 -5.78
C ASN A 81 44.90 -1.92 -6.49
N ALA A 82 45.86 -1.01 -6.37
CA ALA A 82 45.94 0.23 -7.12
C ALA A 82 46.40 -0.05 -8.55
N VAL A 83 45.84 0.63 -9.56
CA VAL A 83 46.60 1.45 -10.54
C VAL A 83 45.69 2.55 -11.12
N THR A 84 46.33 3.68 -11.38
CA THR A 84 45.93 5.04 -11.76
C THR A 84 45.13 5.24 -13.05
N SER A 85 44.28 6.29 -13.10
CA SER A 85 44.54 7.55 -13.86
C SER A 85 43.39 8.56 -13.71
N ALA A 86 43.76 9.81 -13.47
CA ALA A 86 42.89 10.98 -13.38
C ALA A 86 42.64 11.62 -14.75
N VAL A 87 41.55 12.40 -14.91
CA VAL A 87 41.52 13.80 -15.42
C VAL A 87 40.07 14.31 -15.62
N THR A 88 39.78 15.42 -14.91
CA THR A 88 38.87 16.58 -15.15
C THR A 88 37.34 16.47 -15.30
N SER A 89 36.67 17.31 -14.48
CA SER A 89 35.47 18.17 -14.73
C SER A 89 34.89 18.19 -16.15
N ASP A 90 33.57 18.25 -16.37
CA ASP A 90 32.67 19.32 -15.88
C ASP A 90 31.17 18.95 -16.02
N LYS A 91 30.32 19.69 -15.30
CA LYS A 91 28.85 19.88 -15.40
C LYS A 91 28.06 19.14 -16.52
N SER A 92 27.08 18.34 -16.10
CA SER A 92 25.65 18.59 -16.44
C SER A 92 24.71 17.83 -15.50
N ARG A 93 23.69 18.55 -15.04
CA ARG A 93 22.66 18.09 -14.11
C ARG A 93 21.68 17.18 -14.85
N HIS A 94 21.54 15.93 -14.41
CA HIS A 94 20.47 15.03 -14.85
C HIS A 94 19.76 14.41 -13.62
N PRO A 95 18.52 14.84 -13.29
CA PRO A 95 17.76 14.26 -12.19
C PRO A 95 16.88 13.12 -12.74
N ILE A 96 17.45 11.93 -12.93
CA ILE A 96 16.64 10.73 -13.25
C ILE A 96 17.22 9.41 -12.71
N SER A 97 18.31 9.43 -11.92
CA SER A 97 18.91 8.20 -11.40
C SER A 97 18.30 7.68 -10.09
N SER A 98 17.36 8.41 -9.47
CA SER A 98 16.80 8.02 -8.16
C SER A 98 15.53 7.17 -8.24
N LEU A 99 14.82 7.15 -9.39
CA LEU A 99 13.59 6.34 -9.55
C LEU A 99 13.87 4.82 -9.57
N PHE A 100 15.06 4.41 -9.99
CA PHE A 100 15.45 3.00 -10.00
C PHE A 100 16.06 2.51 -8.69
N ARG A 101 16.39 3.39 -7.71
CA ARG A 101 16.90 2.91 -6.42
C ARG A 101 15.78 2.44 -5.49
N LEU A 102 14.64 3.12 -5.47
CA LEU A 102 13.59 2.75 -4.50
C LEU A 102 12.83 1.47 -4.87
N VAL A 103 12.75 1.11 -6.16
CA VAL A 103 12.18 -0.17 -6.63
C VAL A 103 13.12 -1.36 -6.40
N PHE A 104 14.38 -1.10 -6.00
CA PHE A 104 15.41 -2.12 -5.82
C PHE A 104 15.99 -2.20 -4.38
N SER A 105 15.73 -1.21 -3.52
CA SER A 105 16.24 -1.17 -2.13
C SER A 105 15.43 -1.99 -1.11
N GLY A 106 14.32 -2.61 -1.52
CA GLY A 106 13.49 -3.49 -0.67
C GLY A 106 13.58 -4.99 -1.00
N LEU A 107 14.56 -5.42 -1.82
CA LEU A 107 14.56 -6.74 -2.47
C LEU A 107 15.77 -7.62 -2.12
N LEU A 108 16.13 -7.69 -0.85
CA LEU A 108 17.17 -8.58 -0.36
C LEU A 108 16.55 -9.92 0.09
N LYS A 109 16.89 -10.92 -0.73
CA LYS A 109 16.88 -12.39 -0.63
C LYS A 109 15.79 -13.17 0.18
N PRO A 110 15.51 -14.42 -0.24
CA PRO A 110 14.37 -15.22 0.22
C PRO A 110 14.68 -15.96 1.51
N PHE A 111 13.63 -16.17 2.30
CA PHE A 111 13.51 -16.97 3.52
C PHE A 111 14.41 -18.22 3.60
N GLN A 112 15.68 -18.06 3.98
CA GLN A 112 16.53 -19.15 4.44
C GLN A 112 17.27 -18.68 5.68
N SER A 113 17.05 -19.41 6.77
CA SER A 113 17.45 -19.14 8.15
C SER A 113 16.46 -18.27 8.93
N ILE A 114 15.56 -18.92 9.65
CA ILE A 114 15.46 -18.88 11.12
C ILE A 114 14.48 -20.01 11.47
N SER A 115 15.00 -21.23 11.44
CA SER A 115 14.47 -22.30 12.27
C SER A 115 15.13 -22.16 13.63
N GLN A 116 14.51 -21.44 14.57
CA GLN A 116 14.69 -21.68 16.00
C GLN A 116 13.74 -20.82 16.82
N PHE A 117 13.02 -21.51 17.71
CA PHE A 117 12.13 -21.02 18.76
C PHE A 117 10.83 -20.34 18.33
N ILE A 118 9.81 -21.14 18.01
CA ILE A 118 8.68 -21.44 18.93
C ILE A 118 8.20 -22.87 18.62
N SER A 119 8.83 -23.87 19.23
CA SER A 119 8.18 -25.14 19.52
C SER A 119 7.64 -25.00 20.93
N VAL A 120 6.32 -25.07 21.11
CA VAL A 120 5.73 -25.25 22.43
C VAL A 120 6.13 -26.64 22.91
N SER A 121 7.28 -26.72 23.58
CA SER A 121 7.72 -27.94 24.25
C SER A 121 6.75 -28.28 25.37
N SER A 122 6.15 -29.46 25.22
CA SER A 122 5.65 -30.27 26.32
C SER A 122 6.64 -30.25 27.49
N ARG A 123 6.13 -29.85 28.67
CA ARG A 123 6.64 -30.06 30.03
C ARG A 123 7.72 -31.14 30.14
N HIS A 124 8.82 -30.86 30.84
CA HIS A 124 9.41 -31.71 31.89
C HIS A 124 10.28 -30.85 32.83
N ALA A 125 10.11 -31.07 34.13
CA ALA A 125 10.77 -30.37 35.23
C ALA A 125 12.18 -30.92 35.49
N GLY A 126 13.08 -30.07 36.01
CA GLY A 126 14.37 -30.49 36.56
C GLY A 126 15.27 -29.30 36.87
N ALA A 127 15.46 -29.03 38.16
CA ALA A 127 16.22 -27.91 38.71
C ALA A 127 17.73 -28.02 38.48
N SER A 128 18.42 -26.87 38.34
CA SER A 128 19.72 -26.63 38.97
C SER A 128 20.01 -25.13 39.02
N ALA A 129 20.53 -24.70 40.15
CA ALA A 129 20.91 -23.34 40.50
C ALA A 129 22.30 -22.96 39.96
N SER A 130 22.50 -21.68 39.65
CA SER A 130 23.71 -20.92 39.97
C SER A 130 23.45 -19.42 39.77
N ALA A 131 23.88 -18.64 40.75
CA ALA A 131 23.80 -17.19 40.84
C ALA A 131 24.93 -16.49 40.03
N ASP A 132 24.86 -15.15 40.02
CA ASP A 132 25.72 -14.15 39.37
C ASP A 132 25.46 -14.00 37.86
N ASP A 133 25.20 -12.84 37.27
CA ASP A 133 25.61 -11.46 37.60
C ASP A 133 24.51 -10.46 37.21
N VAL A 134 24.49 -9.34 37.92
CA VAL A 134 23.67 -8.17 37.60
C VAL A 134 24.42 -7.32 36.57
N ASP A 135 23.90 -7.22 35.35
CA ASP A 135 24.12 -6.02 34.54
C ASP A 135 22.82 -5.65 33.85
N GLY A 136 22.36 -4.44 34.15
CA GLY A 136 21.08 -3.91 33.69
C GLY A 136 21.26 -3.21 32.36
N ASP A 137 20.79 -3.84 31.29
CA ASP A 137 20.49 -3.15 30.04
C ASP A 137 19.03 -3.44 29.66
N PHE A 138 18.15 -2.58 30.18
CA PHE A 138 16.72 -2.56 29.90
C PHE A 138 16.47 -1.39 28.95
N ASP A 139 16.62 -1.62 27.64
CA ASP A 139 15.78 -1.05 26.58
C ASP A 139 16.33 -1.39 25.18
N HIS A 140 16.16 -2.65 24.81
CA HIS A 140 15.84 -2.96 23.42
C HIS A 140 14.52 -3.72 23.43
N THR A 141 13.41 -3.00 23.26
CA THR A 141 12.17 -3.57 22.73
C THR A 141 12.54 -4.37 21.48
N PHE A 142 12.67 -5.68 21.66
CA PHE A 142 12.95 -6.63 20.61
C PHE A 142 11.69 -6.66 19.74
N VAL A 143 11.58 -5.73 18.79
CA VAL A 143 10.52 -5.75 17.79
C VAL A 143 10.84 -6.96 16.91
N THR A 144 10.22 -8.09 17.22
CA THR A 144 10.32 -9.27 16.36
C THR A 144 9.59 -8.94 15.07
N HIS A 145 10.34 -8.49 14.06
CA HIS A 145 9.84 -8.28 12.72
C HIS A 145 9.59 -9.64 12.06
N HIS A 146 8.44 -10.24 12.38
CA HIS A 146 8.00 -11.46 11.72
C HIS A 146 7.47 -11.12 10.33
N SER A 147 7.92 -11.87 9.32
CA SER A 147 7.35 -11.80 7.98
C SER A 147 5.84 -12.09 7.99
N PRO A 148 5.05 -11.45 7.11
CA PRO A 148 3.63 -11.73 6.98
C PRO A 148 3.31 -13.22 6.90
N THR A 149 4.07 -14.00 6.12
CA THR A 149 3.89 -15.46 6.03
C THR A 149 4.00 -16.17 7.38
N GLN A 150 4.92 -15.72 8.25
CA GLN A 150 5.12 -16.35 9.55
C GLN A 150 4.00 -16.00 10.54
N VAL A 151 3.48 -14.78 10.48
CA VAL A 151 2.36 -14.36 11.33
C VAL A 151 1.08 -15.07 10.93
N LEU A 152 0.84 -15.24 9.63
CA LEU A 152 -0.40 -15.81 9.09
C LEU A 152 -0.57 -17.31 9.43
N LYS A 153 0.52 -18.04 9.69
CA LYS A 153 0.48 -19.44 10.15
C LYS A 153 -0.25 -19.67 11.49
N ASN A 154 -0.44 -18.61 12.27
CA ASN A 154 -1.15 -18.71 13.55
C ASN A 154 -2.69 -18.76 13.38
N PHE A 155 -3.19 -18.67 12.15
CA PHE A 155 -4.61 -18.66 11.83
C PHE A 155 -4.97 -19.89 10.99
N ASN A 156 -6.11 -20.51 11.31
CA ASN A 156 -6.50 -21.79 10.72
C ASN A 156 -7.14 -21.62 9.34
N GLU A 157 -8.12 -20.71 9.22
CA GLU A 157 -8.97 -20.58 8.02
C GLU A 157 -9.18 -19.11 7.65
N ILE A 158 -8.13 -18.46 7.15
CA ILE A 158 -8.24 -17.07 6.67
C ILE A 158 -9.01 -17.07 5.36
N LYS A 159 -10.09 -16.28 5.29
CA LYS A 159 -10.88 -16.02 4.07
C LYS A 159 -10.58 -14.64 3.49
N PHE A 160 -10.41 -13.64 4.35
CA PHE A 160 -10.18 -12.25 3.96
C PHE A 160 -8.84 -11.77 4.52
N LEU A 161 -7.89 -11.49 3.63
CA LEU A 161 -6.57 -10.98 4.01
C LEU A 161 -6.36 -9.58 3.46
N ARG A 162 -6.03 -8.63 4.35
CA ARG A 162 -5.55 -7.29 4.00
C ARG A 162 -4.11 -7.12 4.47
N ILE A 163 -3.23 -6.72 3.57
CA ILE A 163 -1.85 -6.36 3.89
C ILE A 163 -1.67 -4.87 3.62
N GLU A 164 -1.21 -4.13 4.62
CA GLU A 164 -0.89 -2.71 4.53
C GLU A 164 0.62 -2.53 4.57
N LEU A 165 1.18 -2.04 3.47
CA LEU A 165 2.58 -1.64 3.36
C LEU A 165 2.78 -0.24 3.95
N PRO A 166 4.02 0.16 4.33
CA PRO A 166 4.30 1.55 4.66
C PRO A 166 3.99 2.48 3.47
N SER A 167 3.88 3.79 3.72
CA SER A 167 3.51 4.80 2.71
C SER A 167 4.40 4.74 1.45
N GLY A 168 3.82 5.18 0.33
CA GLY A 168 4.10 4.74 -1.05
C GLY A 168 5.56 4.54 -1.49
N GLU A 169 5.74 3.54 -2.36
CA GLU A 169 7.00 3.16 -3.02
C GLU A 169 7.36 4.10 -4.18
N LEU A 170 6.37 4.83 -4.73
CA LEU A 170 6.59 5.77 -5.83
C LEU A 170 6.83 7.14 -5.22
N GLY A 171 8.10 7.53 -5.10
CA GLY A 171 8.54 8.85 -4.67
C GLY A 171 8.07 9.93 -5.64
N ILE A 172 6.81 10.34 -5.48
CA ILE A 172 6.16 11.39 -6.24
C ILE A 172 6.51 12.77 -5.68
N ASP A 173 6.65 13.74 -6.56
CA ASP A 173 6.89 15.14 -6.17
C ASP A 173 5.71 15.68 -5.35
N ASP A 174 6.00 16.62 -4.45
CA ASP A 174 4.97 17.23 -3.60
C ASP A 174 3.85 17.88 -4.45
N GLY A 175 2.61 17.64 -4.05
CA GLY A 175 1.40 18.09 -4.75
C GLY A 175 0.97 17.23 -5.95
N VAL A 176 1.78 16.29 -6.46
CA VAL A 176 1.38 15.35 -7.51
C VAL A 176 0.44 14.29 -6.93
N LEU A 177 -0.62 13.95 -7.68
CA LEU A 177 -1.47 12.80 -7.37
C LEU A 177 -1.09 11.64 -8.30
N LEU A 178 -0.86 10.48 -7.69
CA LEU A 178 -0.83 9.21 -8.39
C LEU A 178 -1.55 8.18 -7.52
N LYS A 179 -2.56 7.52 -8.09
CA LYS A 179 -3.28 6.41 -7.49
C LYS A 179 -3.46 5.31 -8.51
N TRP A 180 -3.30 4.06 -8.10
CA TRP A 180 -3.54 2.92 -8.97
C TRP A 180 -4.21 1.76 -8.24
N ARG A 181 -5.07 1.05 -8.96
CA ARG A 181 -5.71 -0.19 -8.51
C ARG A 181 -5.50 -1.25 -9.57
N ALA A 182 -5.02 -2.42 -9.19
CA ALA A 182 -4.80 -3.53 -10.11
C ALA A 182 -5.40 -4.83 -9.56
N ASP A 183 -6.15 -5.52 -10.41
CA ASP A 183 -6.65 -6.87 -10.12
C ASP A 183 -5.77 -7.90 -10.83
N PHE A 184 -5.46 -9.00 -10.16
CA PHE A 184 -4.63 -10.09 -10.71
C PHE A 184 -5.31 -11.45 -10.53
N GLY A 185 -5.23 -12.28 -11.57
CA GLY A 185 -5.39 -13.74 -11.52
C GLY A 185 -4.01 -14.41 -11.59
N SER A 186 -3.79 -15.29 -12.58
CA SER A 186 -2.42 -15.77 -12.86
C SER A 186 -1.52 -14.68 -13.46
N THR A 187 -2.12 -13.69 -14.12
CA THR A 187 -1.49 -12.50 -14.69
C THR A 187 -2.31 -11.27 -14.34
N LEU A 188 -1.88 -10.08 -14.78
CA LEU A 188 -2.71 -8.88 -14.66
C LEU A 188 -4.06 -9.09 -15.34
N ASP A 189 -5.16 -8.81 -14.65
CA ASP A 189 -6.50 -8.84 -15.23
C ASP A 189 -6.94 -7.43 -15.67
N ASN A 190 -6.76 -6.45 -14.80
CA ASN A 190 -7.03 -5.07 -15.12
C ASN A 190 -6.25 -4.14 -14.20
N CYS A 191 -5.98 -2.92 -14.66
CA CYS A 191 -5.40 -1.87 -13.84
C CYS A 191 -6.04 -0.52 -14.19
N VAL A 192 -6.34 0.28 -13.17
CA VAL A 192 -6.81 1.66 -13.32
C VAL A 192 -5.81 2.58 -12.64
N ILE A 193 -5.39 3.63 -13.33
CA ILE A 193 -4.47 4.64 -12.83
C ILE A 193 -5.15 6.00 -12.91
N LEU A 194 -5.22 6.70 -11.79
CA LEU A 194 -5.63 8.10 -11.72
C LEU A 194 -4.41 8.94 -11.32
N GLY A 195 -4.11 9.97 -12.10
CA GLY A 195 -3.04 10.90 -11.78
C GLY A 195 -3.40 12.35 -12.06
N ALA A 196 -2.76 13.27 -11.36
CA ALA A 196 -2.84 14.71 -11.60
C ALA A 196 -1.47 15.34 -11.37
N SER A 197 -1.08 16.28 -12.25
CA SER A 197 0.21 16.99 -12.12
C SER A 197 0.25 17.90 -10.89
N SER A 198 -0.91 18.35 -10.41
CA SER A 198 -1.03 18.96 -9.09
C SER A 198 -2.45 18.86 -8.56
N VAL A 199 -2.59 18.83 -7.24
CA VAL A 199 -3.88 18.92 -6.54
C VAL A 199 -3.94 20.24 -5.77
N ILE A 200 -4.97 21.03 -6.03
CA ILE A 200 -5.25 22.25 -5.28
C ILE A 200 -6.48 22.00 -4.43
N HIS A 201 -6.35 22.13 -3.12
CA HIS A 201 -7.49 22.13 -2.23
C HIS A 201 -7.95 23.57 -2.04
N SER A 202 -9.22 23.85 -2.34
CA SER A 202 -9.84 25.10 -1.92
C SER A 202 -10.00 25.03 -0.41
N ASN A 203 -8.94 25.36 0.33
CA ASN A 203 -9.10 25.71 1.72
C ASN A 203 -10.01 26.94 1.73
N ASN A 204 -11.24 26.78 2.23
CA ASN A 204 -11.87 27.86 2.98
C ASN A 204 -10.95 28.10 4.19
N SER A 205 -9.83 28.79 3.98
CA SER A 205 -9.20 29.51 5.05
C SER A 205 -10.24 30.55 5.44
N VAL A 206 -11.03 30.22 6.46
CA VAL A 206 -11.47 31.22 7.42
C VAL A 206 -10.20 31.93 7.81
N ARG A 207 -9.94 33.07 7.17
CA ARG A 207 -9.01 34.05 7.69
C ARG A 207 -9.65 34.47 8.98
N THR A 208 -9.12 33.97 10.10
CA THR A 208 -9.45 34.50 11.41
C THR A 208 -9.12 35.99 11.35
N GLU A 209 -10.18 36.80 11.34
CA GLU A 209 -10.10 38.22 11.66
C GLU A 209 -9.61 38.30 13.09
N ASP A 210 -8.30 38.39 13.30
CA ASP A 210 -7.69 38.90 14.53
C ASP A 210 -6.17 38.99 14.33
N GLU A 211 -5.73 40.07 13.70
CA GLU A 211 -4.47 40.74 14.05
C GLU A 211 -4.48 42.15 13.43
N GLN A 212 -5.12 43.07 14.14
CA GLN A 212 -5.03 44.50 13.86
C GLN A 212 -3.73 45.06 14.44
N CYS A 213 -3.08 45.89 13.62
CA CYS A 213 -2.15 46.97 13.97
C CYS A 213 -0.68 46.60 14.24
N ARG A 214 0.18 46.75 13.19
CA ARG A 214 1.12 47.90 13.14
C ARG A 214 1.92 48.00 11.83
N ASN A 215 1.96 49.24 11.33
CA ASN A 215 2.92 49.87 10.42
C ASN A 215 2.45 50.00 8.96
N GLY A 216 1.93 51.19 8.66
CA GLY A 216 1.71 51.67 7.30
C GLY A 216 3.02 52.00 6.59
N TRP A 217 2.94 52.04 5.27
CA TRP A 217 3.42 53.14 4.43
C TRP A 217 2.66 53.08 3.10
N GLU A 218 2.20 54.26 2.71
CA GLU A 218 1.48 54.57 1.48
C GLU A 218 2.38 54.34 0.26
N ASN A 219 1.81 53.82 -0.83
CA ASN A 219 1.98 54.44 -2.13
C ASN A 219 0.94 53.92 -3.13
N GLU A 220 0.09 54.84 -3.53
CA GLU A 220 -0.73 54.79 -4.74
C GLU A 220 0.18 54.71 -5.96
N ASN A 221 -0.17 53.86 -6.93
CA ASN A 221 -0.02 54.20 -8.34
C ASN A 221 -1.01 53.41 -9.19
N ASN A 222 -1.82 54.18 -9.90
CA ASN A 222 -2.85 53.83 -10.86
C ASN A 222 -2.29 53.23 -12.17
N ASN A 223 -3.22 52.63 -12.93
CA ASN A 223 -3.19 52.31 -14.36
C ASN A 223 -2.41 51.04 -14.75
N ASP A 224 -2.91 50.10 -15.56
CA ASP A 224 -3.81 50.24 -16.70
C ASP A 224 -4.78 49.06 -16.89
N ASN A 225 -5.94 49.40 -17.45
CA ASN A 225 -6.88 48.50 -18.09
C ASN A 225 -6.21 47.69 -19.21
N ASN A 226 -6.37 46.37 -19.18
CA ASN A 226 -6.46 45.59 -20.41
C ASN A 226 -7.40 44.41 -20.19
N VAL A 227 -8.68 44.64 -20.45
CA VAL A 227 -9.66 43.61 -20.73
C VAL A 227 -9.29 43.02 -22.09
N GLY A 228 -8.40 42.03 -22.06
CA GLY A 228 -8.18 41.12 -23.16
C GLY A 228 -9.24 40.03 -23.09
N GLU A 229 -10.20 40.08 -24.01
CA GLU A 229 -11.06 38.95 -24.39
C GLU A 229 -10.18 37.75 -24.72
N GLY A 230 -9.94 36.90 -23.72
CA GLY A 230 -9.34 35.59 -23.89
C GLY A 230 -10.44 34.58 -24.09
N ASN A 231 -10.66 34.21 -25.35
CA ASN A 231 -11.47 33.10 -25.83
C ASN A 231 -11.89 32.11 -24.73
N VAL A 232 -13.21 31.99 -24.52
CA VAL A 232 -13.80 30.76 -24.00
C VAL A 232 -13.49 29.69 -25.05
N GLU A 233 -12.31 29.07 -24.94
CA GLU A 233 -12.05 27.80 -25.60
C GLU A 233 -13.12 26.86 -25.05
N MET A 234 -14.16 26.65 -25.85
CA MET A 234 -15.03 25.49 -25.70
C MET A 234 -14.09 24.30 -25.58
N ASP A 235 -14.01 23.74 -24.37
CA ASP A 235 -13.20 22.57 -24.06
C ASP A 235 -13.70 21.43 -24.95
N ASN A 236 -13.09 21.30 -26.12
CA ASN A 236 -13.42 20.29 -27.13
C ASN A 236 -13.09 18.87 -26.63
N GLY A 237 -12.70 18.72 -25.36
CA GLY A 237 -12.37 17.46 -24.71
C GLY A 237 -11.10 16.82 -25.28
N SER A 238 -10.36 17.54 -26.13
CA SER A 238 -9.10 17.07 -26.71
C SER A 238 -7.92 17.42 -25.82
N ILE A 239 -6.93 16.54 -25.79
CA ILE A 239 -5.63 16.78 -25.14
C ILE A 239 -4.97 18.03 -25.80
N PRO A 240 -4.66 19.10 -25.05
CA PRO A 240 -3.97 20.27 -25.57
C PRO A 240 -2.57 19.93 -26.07
N GLU A 241 -2.08 20.65 -27.08
CA GLU A 241 -0.74 20.44 -27.65
C GLU A 241 0.38 20.54 -26.60
N SER A 242 0.19 21.41 -25.60
CA SER A 242 1.09 21.58 -24.45
C SER A 242 1.32 20.29 -23.64
N PHE A 243 0.39 19.33 -23.68
CA PHE A 243 0.56 18.03 -23.02
C PHE A 243 1.69 17.21 -23.66
N TYR A 244 1.87 17.32 -24.98
CA TYR A 244 2.89 16.58 -25.73
C TYR A 244 4.25 17.27 -25.66
N THR A 245 4.28 18.61 -25.71
CA THR A 245 5.53 19.38 -25.80
C THR A 245 6.17 19.65 -24.43
N ASN A 246 5.39 19.76 -23.35
CA ASN A 246 5.91 20.08 -22.01
C ASN A 246 6.28 18.83 -21.18
N GLY A 247 6.52 17.68 -21.82
CA GLY A 247 6.86 16.44 -21.11
C GLY A 247 5.70 15.82 -20.30
N GLY A 248 4.48 16.34 -20.42
CA GLY A 248 3.29 15.82 -19.75
C GLY A 248 3.02 14.35 -20.12
N LEU A 249 3.05 14.03 -21.42
CA LEU A 249 2.94 12.65 -21.90
C LEU A 249 4.03 11.75 -21.32
N LYS A 250 5.30 12.21 -21.31
CA LYS A 250 6.43 11.45 -20.75
C LYS A 250 6.19 11.10 -19.28
N LEU A 251 5.69 12.06 -18.50
CA LEU A 251 5.35 11.85 -17.09
C LEU A 251 4.24 10.80 -16.92
N ARG A 252 3.20 10.82 -17.77
CA ARG A 252 2.14 9.80 -17.73
C ARG A 252 2.65 8.41 -18.11
N VAL A 253 3.56 8.31 -19.09
CA VAL A 253 4.20 7.04 -19.44
C VAL A 253 5.00 6.49 -18.26
N VAL A 254 5.78 7.34 -17.57
CA VAL A 254 6.52 6.94 -16.36
C VAL A 254 5.57 6.45 -15.28
N TRP A 255 4.50 7.20 -14.96
CA TRP A 255 3.50 6.79 -13.97
C TRP A 255 2.87 5.44 -14.31
N THR A 256 2.49 5.23 -15.57
CA THR A 256 1.89 3.97 -16.02
C THR A 256 2.85 2.80 -15.85
N ILE A 257 4.09 2.92 -16.35
CA ILE A 257 5.09 1.86 -16.26
C ILE A 257 5.45 1.58 -14.79
N SER A 258 5.70 2.63 -13.99
CA SER A 258 6.01 2.50 -12.57
C SER A 258 4.89 1.82 -11.79
N SER A 259 3.62 2.19 -12.02
CA SER A 259 2.47 1.57 -11.36
C SER A 259 2.34 0.09 -11.72
N LEU A 260 2.54 -0.27 -13.00
CA LEU A 260 2.49 -1.67 -13.45
C LEU A 260 3.62 -2.52 -12.86
N ILE A 261 4.84 -1.95 -12.76
CA ILE A 261 5.97 -2.60 -12.10
C ILE A 261 5.69 -2.82 -10.62
N ALA A 262 5.18 -1.80 -9.94
CA ALA A 262 4.85 -1.84 -8.52
C ALA A 262 3.76 -2.89 -8.24
N ALA A 263 2.74 -2.96 -9.11
CA ALA A 263 1.67 -3.94 -9.05
C ALA A 263 2.18 -5.38 -9.31
N SER A 264 3.02 -5.59 -10.34
CA SER A 264 3.55 -6.93 -10.67
C SER A 264 4.56 -7.46 -9.65
N ALA A 265 5.30 -6.57 -8.97
CA ALA A 265 6.16 -6.93 -7.86
C ALA A 265 5.34 -7.40 -6.64
N ARG A 266 4.29 -6.65 -6.27
CA ARG A 266 3.36 -7.04 -5.17
C ARG A 266 2.72 -8.39 -5.45
N HIS A 267 2.25 -8.61 -6.67
CA HIS A 267 1.66 -9.89 -7.08
C HIS A 267 2.63 -11.07 -6.90
N TYR A 268 3.90 -10.89 -7.33
CA TYR A 268 4.94 -11.90 -7.16
C TYR A 268 5.19 -12.24 -5.69
N LEU A 269 5.24 -11.24 -4.80
CA LEU A 269 5.49 -11.43 -3.37
C LEU A 269 4.38 -12.19 -2.64
N LEU A 270 3.15 -12.12 -3.14
CA LEU A 270 1.98 -12.76 -2.54
C LEU A 270 1.89 -14.27 -2.82
N GLN A 271 2.66 -14.78 -3.79
CA GLN A 271 2.59 -16.18 -4.22
C GLN A 271 2.74 -17.19 -3.07
N PRO A 272 3.72 -17.08 -2.15
CA PRO A 272 3.87 -18.04 -1.06
C PRO A 272 2.67 -18.02 -0.09
N ILE A 273 2.13 -16.83 0.19
CA ILE A 273 0.97 -16.65 1.07
C ILE A 273 -0.27 -17.31 0.45
N ILE A 274 -0.52 -17.08 -0.84
CA ILE A 274 -1.67 -17.66 -1.55
C ILE A 274 -1.52 -19.18 -1.70
N ALA A 275 -0.29 -19.66 -1.85
CA ALA A 275 0.00 -21.09 -1.92
C ALA A 275 -0.26 -21.80 -0.57
N GLU A 276 0.07 -21.16 0.55
CA GLU A 276 -0.10 -21.70 1.90
C GLU A 276 -1.56 -21.60 2.40
N HIS A 277 -2.23 -20.48 2.15
CA HIS A 277 -3.61 -20.24 2.63
C HIS A 277 -4.66 -20.53 1.55
N LYS A 278 -5.06 -21.80 1.45
CA LYS A 278 -6.03 -22.29 0.45
C LYS A 278 -7.47 -21.82 0.66
N THR A 279 -7.82 -21.39 1.87
CA THR A 279 -9.14 -20.90 2.25
C THR A 279 -9.40 -19.44 1.88
N LEU A 280 -8.38 -18.72 1.35
CA LEU A 280 -8.54 -17.31 0.98
C LEU A 280 -9.57 -17.17 -0.15
N ASP A 281 -10.55 -16.31 0.11
CA ASP A 281 -11.61 -15.87 -0.81
C ASP A 281 -11.32 -14.45 -1.33
N SER A 282 -10.59 -13.63 -0.57
CA SER A 282 -10.24 -12.26 -0.96
C SER A 282 -8.90 -11.86 -0.38
N LEU A 283 -8.09 -11.22 -1.22
CA LEU A 283 -6.80 -10.65 -0.84
C LEU A 283 -6.68 -9.22 -1.33
N VAL A 284 -6.30 -8.31 -0.43
CA VAL A 284 -6.01 -6.91 -0.74
C VAL A 284 -4.64 -6.56 -0.18
N LEU A 285 -3.77 -6.00 -1.02
CA LEU A 285 -2.51 -5.41 -0.59
C LEU A 285 -2.53 -3.93 -0.97
N THR A 286 -2.36 -3.05 0.01
CA THR A 286 -2.41 -1.60 -0.19
C THR A 286 -1.27 -0.88 0.52
N ASP A 287 -0.91 0.30 0.01
CA ASP A 287 0.04 1.19 0.67
C ASP A 287 -0.64 1.97 1.79
N GLY A 288 0.10 2.39 2.82
CA GLY A 288 -0.44 3.09 3.98
C GLY A 288 -1.08 4.46 3.65
N ASP A 289 -0.73 5.05 2.51
CA ASP A 289 -1.31 6.29 1.96
C ASP A 289 -2.41 6.02 0.90
N GLY A 290 -2.71 4.75 0.61
CA GLY A 290 -3.65 4.34 -0.43
C GLY A 290 -3.21 4.73 -1.84
N GLN A 291 -1.91 4.92 -2.09
CA GLN A 291 -1.37 5.18 -3.43
C GLN A 291 -1.64 3.98 -4.35
N GLY A 292 -1.22 2.80 -3.93
CA GLY A 292 -1.38 1.55 -4.67
C GLY A 292 -2.32 0.57 -3.98
N VAL A 293 -3.12 -0.13 -4.78
CA VAL A 293 -4.00 -1.22 -4.34
C VAL A 293 -3.91 -2.38 -5.31
N LEU A 294 -3.47 -3.55 -4.83
CA LEU A 294 -3.62 -4.82 -5.51
C LEU A 294 -4.78 -5.61 -4.88
N CYS A 295 -5.67 -6.14 -5.72
CA CYS A 295 -6.76 -7.01 -5.28
C CYS A 295 -6.76 -8.35 -6.01
N MET A 296 -7.21 -9.39 -5.32
CA MET A 296 -7.52 -10.70 -5.90
C MET A 296 -8.80 -11.25 -5.25
N ASN A 297 -9.78 -11.64 -6.06
CA ASN A 297 -10.99 -12.31 -5.62
C ASN A 297 -10.83 -13.84 -5.61
N ARG A 298 -11.88 -14.56 -5.20
CA ARG A 298 -11.84 -16.02 -5.04
C ARG A 298 -11.50 -16.73 -6.34
N GLU A 299 -12.12 -16.34 -7.45
CA GLU A 299 -11.88 -16.95 -8.76
C GLU A 299 -10.44 -16.72 -9.23
N GLN A 300 -9.91 -15.51 -9.02
CA GLN A 300 -8.53 -15.15 -9.33
C GLN A 300 -7.49 -15.90 -8.48
N LEU A 301 -7.78 -16.06 -7.18
CA LEU A 301 -6.95 -16.85 -6.26
C LEU A 301 -6.95 -18.33 -6.65
N GLU A 302 -8.11 -18.88 -7.05
CA GLU A 302 -8.23 -20.24 -7.59
C GLU A 302 -7.45 -20.39 -8.91
N GLU A 303 -7.58 -19.44 -9.84
CA GLU A 303 -6.82 -19.41 -11.10
C GLU A 303 -5.31 -19.47 -10.84
N LEU A 304 -4.79 -18.61 -9.96
CA LEU A 304 -3.37 -18.56 -9.63
C LEU A 304 -2.87 -19.87 -8.99
N ARG A 305 -3.71 -20.56 -8.22
CA ARG A 305 -3.37 -21.86 -7.61
C ARG A 305 -3.26 -22.98 -8.65
N VAL A 306 -4.07 -22.96 -9.69
CA VAL A 306 -4.08 -23.97 -10.77
C VAL A 306 -3.00 -23.67 -11.82
N LYS A 307 -2.87 -22.40 -12.18
CA LYS A 307 -1.89 -21.89 -13.15
C LYS A 307 -0.93 -20.93 -12.41
N PRO A 308 0.14 -21.46 -11.79
CA PRO A 308 1.09 -20.63 -11.06
C PRO A 308 1.79 -19.63 -11.98
N LEU A 309 2.30 -18.56 -11.37
CA LEU A 309 2.89 -17.40 -12.05
C LEU A 309 3.84 -17.78 -13.19
N SER A 310 3.64 -17.18 -14.35
CA SER A 310 4.70 -17.01 -15.34
C SER A 310 5.64 -15.91 -14.84
N ALA A 311 6.57 -16.28 -13.97
CA ALA A 311 7.58 -15.37 -13.45
C ALA A 311 8.59 -15.01 -14.55
N SER A 312 8.99 -13.74 -14.61
CA SER A 312 10.12 -13.34 -15.45
C SER A 312 11.40 -13.91 -14.82
N LEU A 313 12.10 -14.82 -15.51
CA LEU A 313 13.32 -15.46 -14.97
C LEU A 313 14.44 -14.45 -14.61
N ALA A 314 14.37 -13.23 -15.16
CA ALA A 314 15.36 -12.17 -14.97
C ALA A 314 14.93 -11.09 -13.95
N SER A 315 13.65 -11.03 -13.56
CA SER A 315 13.15 -10.03 -12.62
C SER A 315 12.20 -10.66 -11.62
N LYS A 316 12.34 -10.34 -10.31
CA LYS A 316 11.49 -10.86 -9.23
C LYS A 316 10.07 -10.29 -9.29
N ARG A 317 9.38 -10.48 -10.42
CA ARG A 317 8.10 -9.88 -10.80
C ARG A 317 7.30 -10.83 -11.69
N THR A 318 5.98 -10.70 -11.66
CA THR A 318 5.10 -11.35 -12.63
C THR A 318 5.26 -10.71 -14.00
N LEU A 319 5.32 -11.52 -15.06
CA LEU A 319 5.30 -11.03 -16.44
C LEU A 319 4.03 -10.22 -16.70
N VAL A 320 4.16 -9.02 -17.26
CA VAL A 320 3.01 -8.21 -17.68
C VAL A 320 2.69 -8.55 -19.13
N PRO A 321 1.45 -9.01 -19.46
CA PRO A 321 1.09 -9.36 -20.83
C PRO A 321 1.04 -8.12 -21.73
N ALA A 322 0.84 -8.30 -23.03
CA ALA A 322 0.52 -7.17 -23.91
C ALA A 322 -0.81 -6.53 -23.46
N LEU A 323 -0.86 -5.20 -23.40
CA LEU A 323 -1.95 -4.44 -22.81
C LEU A 323 -2.60 -3.49 -23.81
N ASN A 324 -3.92 -3.44 -23.75
CA ASN A 324 -4.74 -2.37 -24.29
C ASN A 324 -5.01 -1.32 -23.21
N MET A 325 -4.76 -0.06 -23.54
CA MET A 325 -4.95 1.07 -22.64
C MET A 325 -5.96 2.05 -23.21
N ARG A 326 -6.86 2.54 -22.36
CA ARG A 326 -7.75 3.66 -22.65
C ARG A 326 -7.39 4.81 -21.71
N LEU A 327 -7.14 5.98 -22.27
CA LEU A 327 -6.74 7.19 -21.57
C LEU A 327 -7.81 8.27 -21.71
N TRP A 328 -8.15 8.89 -20.60
CA TRP A 328 -8.97 10.09 -20.51
C TRP A 328 -8.17 11.20 -19.86
N TYR A 329 -8.37 12.43 -20.34
CA TYR A 329 -7.61 13.58 -19.88
C TYR A 329 -8.52 14.79 -19.68
N ALA A 330 -8.23 15.57 -18.64
CA ALA A 330 -8.79 16.91 -18.43
C ALA A 330 -7.67 17.86 -17.96
N PRO A 331 -7.45 19.01 -18.64
CA PRO A 331 -6.47 20.00 -18.19
C PRO A 331 -6.73 20.51 -16.77
N HIS A 332 -8.01 20.69 -16.44
CA HIS A 332 -8.49 21.11 -15.12
C HIS A 332 -9.76 20.31 -14.81
N LEU A 333 -9.78 19.64 -13.66
CA LEU A 333 -10.94 18.89 -13.18
C LEU A 333 -11.28 19.34 -11.76
N GLU A 334 -12.35 20.11 -11.64
CA GLU A 334 -12.89 20.53 -10.34
C GLU A 334 -13.84 19.48 -9.79
N LEU A 335 -13.60 19.06 -8.56
CA LEU A 335 -14.39 18.06 -7.85
C LEU A 335 -15.45 18.75 -6.98
N PRO A 336 -16.58 18.07 -6.67
CA PRO A 336 -17.65 18.66 -5.85
C PRO A 336 -17.23 19.10 -4.44
N ASN A 337 -16.11 18.58 -3.93
CA ASN A 337 -15.55 18.96 -2.64
C ASN A 337 -14.63 20.22 -2.72
N GLY A 338 -14.57 20.88 -3.87
CA GLY A 338 -13.75 22.07 -4.09
C GLY A 338 -12.27 21.79 -4.39
N ALA A 339 -11.86 20.51 -4.48
CA ALA A 339 -10.51 20.16 -4.93
C ALA A 339 -10.40 20.28 -6.45
N VAL A 340 -9.28 20.81 -6.95
CA VAL A 340 -8.99 20.94 -8.38
C VAL A 340 -7.79 20.06 -8.73
N LEU A 341 -8.02 19.10 -9.63
CA LEU A 341 -6.98 18.25 -10.21
C LEU A 341 -6.48 18.87 -11.51
N LYS A 342 -5.23 19.35 -11.54
CA LYS A 342 -4.58 19.89 -12.75
C LYS A 342 -3.92 18.78 -13.54
N GLY A 343 -4.15 18.77 -14.85
CA GLY A 343 -3.69 17.73 -15.75
C GLY A 343 -4.21 16.33 -15.37
N ALA A 344 -5.46 16.25 -14.91
CA ALA A 344 -6.08 15.00 -14.47
C ALA A 344 -6.07 13.97 -15.61
N THR A 345 -5.60 12.78 -15.33
CA THR A 345 -5.44 11.68 -16.28
C THR A 345 -5.97 10.40 -15.66
N LEU A 346 -6.85 9.71 -16.37
CA LEU A 346 -7.34 8.38 -16.01
C LEU A 346 -6.89 7.40 -17.09
N VAL A 347 -6.28 6.29 -16.70
CA VAL A 347 -5.86 5.23 -17.60
C VAL A 347 -6.51 3.92 -17.15
N ALA A 348 -7.27 3.28 -18.03
CA ALA A 348 -7.79 1.93 -17.82
C ALA A 348 -7.01 0.95 -18.71
N ILE A 349 -6.47 -0.09 -18.11
CA ILE A 349 -5.52 -1.03 -18.68
C ILE A 349 -6.09 -2.43 -18.57
N ARG A 350 -6.04 -3.21 -19.66
CA ARG A 350 -6.42 -4.63 -19.68
C ARG A 350 -5.52 -5.41 -20.64
N PRO A 351 -5.32 -6.73 -20.44
CA PRO A 351 -4.63 -7.58 -21.40
C PRO A 351 -5.31 -7.59 -22.77
N CYS A 352 -4.53 -7.64 -23.86
CA CYS A 352 -5.05 -7.69 -25.23
C CYS A 352 -5.86 -8.96 -25.53
N GLU A 353 -5.50 -10.09 -24.91
CA GLU A 353 -6.10 -11.41 -25.18
C GLU A 353 -7.45 -11.61 -24.48
N GLN A 354 -7.84 -10.74 -23.54
CA GLN A 354 -9.10 -10.87 -22.83
C GLN A 354 -10.27 -10.31 -23.67
N PRO A 355 -11.36 -11.07 -23.85
CA PRO A 355 -12.53 -10.56 -24.57
C PRO A 355 -13.13 -9.37 -23.81
N PRO A 356 -13.65 -8.35 -24.52
CA PRO A 356 -14.29 -7.21 -23.89
C PRO A 356 -15.48 -7.69 -23.05
N LYS A 357 -15.36 -7.63 -21.72
CA LYS A 357 -16.49 -7.88 -20.81
C LYS A 357 -17.53 -6.78 -21.03
N LYS A 358 -18.81 -7.13 -21.22
CA LYS A 358 -19.92 -6.20 -21.49
C LYS A 358 -20.13 -5.06 -20.46
N GLU A 359 -19.38 -5.06 -19.36
CA GLU A 359 -19.43 -4.06 -18.27
C GLU A 359 -18.29 -3.02 -18.35
N ASP A 360 -17.94 -2.56 -19.56
CA ASP A 360 -16.66 -1.91 -19.83
C ASP A 360 -16.35 -0.61 -19.07
N GLY A 361 -17.34 0.03 -18.44
CA GLY A 361 -17.17 1.27 -17.67
C GLY A 361 -17.36 1.15 -16.16
N ASN A 362 -18.07 0.12 -15.67
CA ASN A 362 -18.48 0.06 -14.26
C ASN A 362 -17.29 -0.14 -13.31
N TRP A 363 -16.36 -1.01 -13.69
CA TRP A 363 -15.15 -1.29 -12.92
C TRP A 363 -14.18 -0.08 -12.85
N VAL A 364 -14.08 0.72 -13.92
CA VAL A 364 -13.25 1.94 -13.91
C VAL A 364 -13.84 3.00 -12.99
N ALA A 365 -15.17 3.16 -13.01
CA ALA A 365 -15.90 4.10 -12.16
C ALA A 365 -15.86 3.74 -10.66
N ALA A 366 -15.73 2.44 -10.35
CA ALA A 366 -15.67 1.91 -8.99
C ALA A 366 -14.25 1.65 -8.48
N ALA A 367 -13.21 2.00 -9.26
CA ALA A 367 -11.83 1.65 -8.94
C ALA A 367 -11.25 2.42 -7.75
N PHE A 368 -11.84 3.54 -7.35
CA PHE A 368 -11.33 4.39 -6.28
C PHE A 368 -12.45 4.85 -5.35
N GLU A 369 -12.09 5.00 -4.07
CA GLU A 369 -12.94 5.63 -3.07
C GLU A 369 -13.06 7.15 -3.30
N GLU A 370 -14.02 7.80 -2.65
CA GLU A 370 -14.19 9.25 -2.73
C GLU A 370 -13.00 9.99 -2.09
N PRO A 371 -12.58 11.15 -2.65
CA PRO A 371 -13.20 11.89 -3.76
C PRO A 371 -12.77 11.43 -5.17
N TYR A 372 -11.86 10.45 -5.25
CA TYR A 372 -11.24 10.01 -6.49
C TYR A 372 -12.16 9.15 -7.36
N GLY A 373 -13.11 8.44 -6.76
CA GLY A 373 -14.20 7.78 -7.46
C GLY A 373 -15.03 8.77 -8.29
N THR A 374 -15.36 9.94 -7.73
CA THR A 374 -16.00 11.02 -8.49
C THR A 374 -15.12 11.53 -9.63
N ALA A 375 -13.82 11.74 -9.38
CA ALA A 375 -12.88 12.15 -10.42
C ALA A 375 -12.86 11.19 -11.61
N ALA A 376 -12.81 9.88 -11.34
CA ALA A 376 -12.83 8.84 -12.38
C ALA A 376 -14.13 8.89 -13.20
N ARG A 377 -15.30 9.00 -12.55
CA ARG A 377 -16.60 9.12 -13.23
C ARG A 377 -16.72 10.37 -14.10
N MET A 378 -16.12 11.48 -13.68
CA MET A 378 -16.10 12.70 -14.49
C MET A 378 -15.17 12.56 -15.70
N LEU A 379 -13.99 11.94 -15.53
CA LEU A 379 -13.05 11.71 -16.63
C LEU A 379 -13.58 10.74 -17.68
N LEU A 380 -14.34 9.71 -17.29
CA LEU A 380 -14.97 8.76 -18.23
C LEU A 380 -15.95 9.40 -19.21
N LYS A 381 -16.45 10.61 -18.92
CA LYS A 381 -17.33 11.38 -19.83
C LYS A 381 -16.54 12.15 -20.90
N ARG A 382 -15.21 12.19 -20.81
CA ARG A 382 -14.32 12.88 -21.74
C ARG A 382 -13.98 12.00 -22.94
N ARG A 383 -13.29 12.58 -23.92
CA ARG A 383 -12.77 11.85 -25.08
C ARG A 383 -11.77 10.77 -24.64
N THR A 384 -11.92 9.59 -25.22
CA THR A 384 -11.04 8.44 -24.98
C THR A 384 -9.93 8.37 -26.02
N TYR A 385 -8.73 8.02 -25.58
CA TYR A 385 -7.57 7.72 -26.42
C TYR A 385 -7.13 6.28 -26.20
N CYS A 386 -7.01 5.50 -27.27
CA CYS A 386 -6.58 4.10 -27.17
C CYS A 386 -5.07 3.99 -27.45
N LEU A 387 -4.37 3.22 -26.63
CA LEU A 387 -2.94 2.91 -26.79
C LEU A 387 -2.72 1.41 -26.59
N GLU A 388 -1.67 0.88 -27.19
CA GLU A 388 -1.22 -0.50 -26.99
C GLU A 388 0.18 -0.48 -26.37
N MET A 389 0.45 -1.46 -25.50
CA MET A 389 1.77 -1.67 -24.91
C MET A 389 2.14 -3.14 -25.01
N ASN A 390 3.35 -3.42 -25.51
CA ASN A 390 3.86 -4.79 -25.59
C ASN A 390 4.11 -5.38 -24.18
N SER A 391 4.18 -6.71 -24.10
CA SER A 391 4.55 -7.41 -22.88
C SER A 391 5.98 -7.07 -22.43
N PHE A 392 6.21 -7.12 -21.12
CA PHE A 392 7.52 -6.85 -20.51
C PHE A 392 7.69 -7.51 -19.13
#